data_AF-A0A0X3XJP1-F1
#
_entry.id   AF-A0A0X3XJP1-F1
#
_cell.length_a   1.000
_cell.length_b   1.000
_cell.length_c   1.000
_cell.angle_alpha   90.00
_cell.angle_beta   90.00
_cell.angle_gamma   90.00
#
_symmetry.space_group_name_H-M   'P 1'
#
loop_
_entity.id
_entity.type
_entity.pdbx_description
1 polymer ?
#
loop_
_entity_poly.entity_id
_entity_poly.type
_entity_poly.pdbx_seq_one_letter_code
_entity_poly.pdbx_strand_id
1 'polypeptide(L)'
;MPTSPSSLPSHEPAPGGPRPAGRLRRAATALWRGLRPARPPRRPCERELDLCRQERDRWQRYADSYERDLTRVRLERAQLLAWLAALHPASAVLTRGADGIHQLGIEAGGRQLSWPLHPADLAQFAHIPYAPHAAGPHGHGGGDQAAHLRRHTRLLAMEGMLFATAPDDR
;
A
#
# COMPACT_ATOMS: atom_id res chain seq x y z
N MET A 1 -5.09 36.66 -7.91
CA MET A 1 -5.51 38.07 -8.03
C MET A 1 -6.74 38.08 -8.92
N PRO A 2 -7.93 38.47 -8.43
CA PRO A 2 -8.29 39.89 -8.19
C PRO A 2 -8.89 40.12 -6.78
N THR A 3 -8.48 41.11 -6.00
CA THR A 3 -8.85 42.55 -5.95
C THR A 3 -10.33 42.86 -5.69
N SER A 4 -10.55 43.50 -4.52
CA SER A 4 -11.75 44.17 -3.99
C SER A 4 -12.46 45.11 -4.99
N PRO A 5 -13.70 45.58 -4.69
CA PRO A 5 -13.79 46.91 -4.05
C PRO A 5 -15.04 47.16 -3.15
N SER A 6 -14.93 48.22 -2.30
CA SER A 6 -15.94 49.24 -1.94
C SER A 6 -17.33 48.85 -1.39
N SER A 7 -18.09 49.65 -0.63
CA SER A 7 -17.95 50.88 0.17
C SER A 7 -19.35 51.12 0.79
N LEU A 8 -19.40 51.80 1.94
CA LEU A 8 -20.60 52.22 2.69
C LEU A 8 -21.58 53.12 1.91
N PRO A 9 -22.80 53.32 2.45
CA PRO A 9 -23.16 54.63 3.05
C PRO A 9 -23.93 54.46 4.39
N SER A 10 -23.56 55.15 5.47
CA SER A 10 -23.96 56.51 5.92
C SER A 10 -25.43 56.68 6.33
N HIS A 11 -25.68 56.86 7.64
CA HIS A 11 -26.69 57.79 8.16
C HIS A 11 -26.43 58.13 9.64
N GLU A 12 -26.15 59.40 9.93
CA GLU A 12 -26.27 60.07 11.24
C GLU A 12 -27.61 60.86 11.23
N PRO A 13 -28.31 61.10 12.36
CA PRO A 13 -27.82 62.09 13.34
C PRO A 13 -28.16 61.84 14.83
N ALA A 14 -27.39 62.51 15.68
CA ALA A 14 -27.56 62.75 17.12
C ALA A 14 -28.77 63.70 17.42
N PRO A 15 -29.14 64.12 18.67
CA PRO A 15 -28.35 64.10 19.92
C PRO A 15 -29.10 63.81 21.25
N GLY A 16 -28.33 63.54 22.31
CA GLY A 16 -28.83 63.56 23.69
C GLY A 16 -27.85 62.99 24.72
N GLY A 17 -27.09 63.84 25.40
CA GLY A 17 -26.39 63.49 26.65
C GLY A 17 -27.35 63.53 27.86
N PRO A 18 -26.91 63.34 29.13
CA PRO A 18 -25.52 63.26 29.61
C PRO A 18 -25.20 62.15 30.66
N ARG A 19 -23.88 61.94 30.86
CA ARG A 19 -23.18 61.65 32.15
C ARG A 19 -23.09 60.20 32.69
N PRO A 20 -22.07 59.90 33.54
CA PRO A 20 -21.07 58.87 33.22
C PRO A 20 -20.96 57.77 34.29
N ALA A 21 -21.07 56.51 33.90
CA ALA A 21 -20.71 55.39 34.77
C ALA A 21 -20.23 54.21 33.92
N GLY A 22 -18.95 53.87 34.00
CA GLY A 22 -18.46 52.66 33.31
C GLY A 22 -17.01 52.66 32.86
N ARG A 23 -16.12 53.49 33.42
CA ARG A 23 -14.67 53.41 33.12
C ARG A 23 -13.92 52.30 33.88
N LEU A 24 -14.60 51.50 34.71
CA LEU A 24 -13.95 50.43 35.49
C LEU A 24 -14.10 49.02 34.90
N ARG A 25 -14.94 48.82 33.88
CA ARG A 25 -15.21 47.46 33.35
C ARG A 25 -14.39 47.05 32.13
N ARG A 26 -13.74 48.00 31.43
CA ARG A 26 -12.85 47.70 30.28
C ARG A 26 -11.37 47.57 30.66
N ALA A 27 -10.96 48.14 31.79
CA ALA A 27 -9.59 48.01 32.30
C ALA A 27 -9.29 46.58 32.81
N ALA A 28 -10.31 45.88 33.34
CA ALA A 28 -10.13 44.51 33.82
C ALA A 28 -9.75 43.55 32.68
N THR A 29 -10.43 43.58 31.54
CA THR A 29 -10.14 42.66 30.41
C THR A 29 -8.79 42.90 29.71
N ALA A 30 -8.22 44.11 29.83
CA ALA A 30 -6.87 44.40 29.34
C ALA A 30 -5.79 43.91 30.32
N LEU A 31 -6.03 44.03 31.63
CA LEU A 31 -5.11 43.55 32.66
C LEU A 31 -5.00 42.01 32.68
N TRP A 32 -6.12 41.30 32.46
CA TRP A 32 -6.10 39.83 32.39
C TRP A 32 -5.39 39.26 31.15
N ARG A 33 -5.21 40.05 30.07
CA ARG A 33 -4.42 39.63 28.91
C ARG A 33 -2.91 39.71 29.16
N GLY A 34 -2.47 40.59 30.05
CA GLY A 34 -1.05 40.71 30.46
C GLY A 34 -0.63 39.68 31.51
N LEU A 35 -1.60 39.07 32.21
CA LEU A 35 -1.38 38.04 33.24
C LEU A 35 -1.50 36.61 32.70
N ARG A 36 -1.55 36.41 31.38
CA ARG A 36 -1.28 35.07 30.83
C ARG A 36 0.16 34.75 31.19
N PRO A 37 0.44 33.68 31.98
CA PRO A 37 1.80 33.24 32.18
C PRO A 37 2.39 33.02 30.79
N ALA A 38 3.38 33.83 30.42
CA ALA A 38 4.18 33.55 29.25
C ALA A 38 4.75 32.17 29.51
N ARG A 39 4.22 31.17 28.80
CA ARG A 39 4.64 29.78 28.93
C ARG A 39 6.17 29.81 28.79
N PRO A 40 6.93 29.34 29.79
CA PRO A 40 8.38 29.44 29.74
C PRO A 40 8.85 28.81 28.42
N PRO A 41 9.86 29.38 27.74
CA PRO A 41 10.39 28.77 26.53
C PRO A 41 10.71 27.31 26.83
N ARG A 42 10.11 26.38 26.07
CA ARG A 42 10.38 24.95 26.24
C ARG A 42 11.90 24.74 26.23
N ARG A 43 12.40 23.95 27.17
CA ARG A 43 13.84 23.69 27.26
C ARG A 43 14.30 23.05 25.95
N PRO A 44 15.50 23.36 25.44
CA PRO A 44 16.01 22.80 24.18
C PRO A 44 15.83 21.27 24.09
N CYS A 45 16.08 20.55 25.18
CA CYS A 45 15.88 19.10 25.26
C CYS A 45 14.42 18.64 25.09
N GLU A 46 13.43 19.41 25.57
CA GLU A 46 12.01 19.06 25.36
C GLU A 46 11.62 19.18 23.89
N ARG A 47 12.18 20.18 23.21
CA ARG A 47 11.98 20.39 21.77
C ARG A 47 12.61 19.27 20.95
N GLU A 48 13.80 18.81 21.31
CA GLU A 48 14.47 17.67 20.67
C GLU A 48 13.68 16.38 20.86
N LEU A 49 13.18 16.10 22.07
CA LEU A 49 12.33 14.94 22.33
C LEU A 49 11.04 14.96 21.51
N ASP A 50 10.41 16.13 21.39
CA ASP A 50 9.22 16.30 20.55
C ASP A 50 9.52 16.03 19.07
N LEU A 51 10.69 16.46 18.57
CA LEU A 51 11.14 16.16 17.20
C LEU A 51 11.39 14.65 17.01
N CYS A 52 12.11 14.00 17.92
CA CYS A 52 12.35 12.56 17.84
C CYS A 52 11.03 11.75 17.86
N ARG A 53 10.04 12.18 18.65
CA ARG A 53 8.70 11.55 18.66
C ARG A 53 8.00 11.75 17.32
N GLN A 54 8.02 12.96 16.77
CA GLN A 54 7.42 13.25 15.47
C GLN A 54 8.07 12.44 14.34
N GLU A 55 9.40 12.28 14.36
CA GLU A 55 10.13 11.46 13.41
C GLU A 55 9.78 9.98 13.54
N ARG A 56 9.76 9.45 14.78
CA ARG A 56 9.32 8.07 15.03
C ARG A 56 7.90 7.83 14.50
N ASP A 57 6.96 8.72 14.82
CA ASP A 57 5.57 8.57 14.39
C ASP A 57 5.43 8.72 12.85
N ARG A 58 6.34 9.45 12.21
CA ARG A 58 6.44 9.50 10.74
C ARG A 58 6.96 8.17 10.17
N TRP A 59 8.04 7.62 10.72
CA TRP A 59 8.60 6.34 10.29
C TRP A 59 7.65 5.17 10.53
N GLN A 60 6.94 5.17 11.64
CA GLN A 60 5.92 4.17 11.93
C GLN A 60 4.82 4.18 10.85
N ARG A 61 4.31 5.36 10.48
CA ARG A 61 3.32 5.48 9.41
C ARG A 61 3.84 4.96 8.06
N TYR A 62 5.13 5.15 7.76
CA TYR A 62 5.75 4.58 6.56
C TYR A 62 5.84 3.05 6.64
N ALA A 63 6.29 2.51 7.77
CA ALA A 63 6.34 1.06 7.99
C ALA A 63 4.94 0.44 7.83
N ASP A 64 3.94 1.00 8.48
CA ASP A 64 2.54 0.54 8.40
C ASP A 64 1.97 0.64 6.98
N SER A 65 2.37 1.67 6.21
CA SER A 65 1.96 1.80 4.80
C SER A 65 2.62 0.74 3.93
N TYR A 66 3.91 0.49 4.15
CA TYR A 66 4.67 -0.50 3.40
C TYR A 66 4.19 -1.92 3.69
N GLU A 67 3.85 -2.23 4.94
CA GLU A 67 3.27 -3.52 5.33
C GLU A 67 1.93 -3.77 4.64
N ARG A 68 1.09 -2.74 4.54
CA ARG A 68 -0.20 -2.82 3.81
C ARG A 68 0.02 -3.07 2.32
N ASP A 69 0.92 -2.32 1.69
CA ASP A 69 1.22 -2.50 0.26
C ASP A 69 1.82 -3.88 -0.02
N LEU A 70 2.73 -4.34 0.82
CA LEU A 70 3.34 -5.66 0.71
C LEU A 70 2.32 -6.78 0.92
N THR A 71 1.37 -6.62 1.84
CA THR A 71 0.24 -7.55 2.02
C THR A 71 -0.65 -7.58 0.78
N ARG A 72 -0.96 -6.42 0.21
CA ARG A 72 -1.75 -6.31 -1.02
C ARG A 72 -1.07 -6.98 -2.21
N VAL A 73 0.21 -6.68 -2.45
CA VAL A 73 0.98 -7.28 -3.56
C VAL A 73 1.10 -8.79 -3.39
N ARG A 74 1.27 -9.28 -2.15
CA ARG A 74 1.28 -10.73 -1.86
C ARG A 74 -0.05 -11.38 -2.23
N LEU A 75 -1.17 -10.76 -1.85
CA LEU A 75 -2.50 -11.25 -2.19
C LEU A 75 -2.73 -11.28 -3.71
N GLU A 76 -2.41 -10.19 -4.41
CA GLU A 76 -2.53 -10.10 -5.87
C GLU A 76 -1.68 -11.19 -6.56
N ARG A 77 -0.44 -11.39 -6.09
CA ARG A 77 0.42 -12.49 -6.57
C ARG A 77 -0.20 -13.86 -6.32
N ALA A 78 -0.77 -14.11 -5.13
CA ALA A 78 -1.40 -15.38 -4.81
C ALA A 78 -2.61 -15.66 -5.72
N GLN A 79 -3.44 -14.64 -5.98
CA GLN A 79 -4.58 -14.75 -6.89
C GLN A 79 -4.16 -15.06 -8.33
N LEU A 80 -3.11 -14.39 -8.82
CA LEU A 80 -2.56 -14.68 -10.16
C LEU A 80 -2.02 -16.10 -10.27
N LEU A 81 -1.34 -16.59 -9.23
CA LEU A 81 -0.86 -17.97 -9.18
C LEU A 81 -2.01 -18.98 -9.11
N ALA A 82 -3.06 -18.69 -8.35
CA ALA A 82 -4.26 -19.53 -8.28
C ALA A 82 -4.96 -19.59 -9.64
N TRP A 83 -5.06 -18.46 -10.33
CA TRP A 83 -5.60 -18.41 -11.69
C TRP A 83 -4.74 -19.20 -12.68
N LEU A 84 -3.42 -19.06 -12.61
CA LEU A 84 -2.49 -19.81 -13.47
C LEU A 84 -2.59 -21.32 -13.20
N ALA A 85 -2.71 -21.73 -11.94
CA ALA A 85 -2.93 -23.14 -11.61
C ALA A 85 -4.27 -23.68 -12.13
N ALA A 86 -5.34 -22.88 -12.06
CA ALA A 86 -6.65 -23.25 -12.60
C ALA A 86 -6.63 -23.45 -14.13
N LEU A 87 -5.76 -22.73 -14.85
CA LEU A 87 -5.52 -22.93 -16.29
C LEU A 87 -4.68 -24.18 -16.61
N HIS A 88 -3.95 -24.70 -15.63
CA HIS A 88 -3.06 -25.86 -15.78
C HIS A 88 -3.44 -27.01 -14.80
N PRO A 89 -4.70 -27.49 -14.80
CA PRO A 89 -5.18 -28.42 -13.78
C PRO A 89 -4.48 -29.78 -13.82
N ALA A 90 -3.94 -30.18 -14.98
CA ALA A 90 -3.22 -31.44 -15.15
C ALA A 90 -1.77 -31.40 -14.63
N SER A 91 -1.17 -30.21 -14.46
CA SER A 91 0.24 -30.06 -14.06
C SER A 91 0.46 -29.28 -12.78
N ALA A 92 -0.58 -28.64 -12.23
CA ALA A 92 -0.50 -27.92 -10.97
C ALA A 92 -0.54 -28.87 -9.77
N VAL A 93 0.44 -28.76 -8.88
CA VAL A 93 0.55 -29.57 -7.66
C VAL A 93 0.99 -28.68 -6.51
N LEU A 94 0.32 -28.80 -5.37
CA LEU A 94 0.74 -28.16 -4.12
C LEU A 94 1.60 -29.16 -3.33
N THR A 95 2.79 -28.74 -2.94
CA THR A 95 3.71 -29.54 -2.12
C THR A 95 4.09 -28.78 -0.84
N ARG A 96 4.51 -29.51 0.19
CA ARG A 96 5.11 -28.93 1.39
C ARG A 96 6.59 -29.23 1.41
N GLY A 97 7.41 -28.18 1.37
CA GLY A 97 8.86 -28.31 1.43
C GLY A 97 9.35 -28.74 2.82
N ALA A 98 10.61 -29.15 2.89
CA ALA A 98 11.28 -29.54 4.14
C ALA A 98 11.25 -28.41 5.19
N ASP A 99 11.31 -27.15 4.73
CA ASP A 99 11.26 -25.95 5.57
C ASP A 99 9.85 -25.64 6.10
N GLY A 100 8.86 -26.50 5.81
CA GLY A 100 7.45 -26.28 6.15
C GLY A 100 6.74 -25.25 5.27
N ILE A 101 7.46 -24.61 4.34
CA ILE A 101 6.90 -23.67 3.37
C ILE A 101 6.18 -24.46 2.28
N HIS A 102 4.93 -24.09 2.00
CA HIS A 102 4.16 -24.68 0.92
C HIS A 102 4.61 -24.10 -0.42
N GLN A 103 4.65 -24.94 -1.45
CA GLN A 103 5.08 -24.55 -2.78
C GLN A 103 4.07 -25.01 -3.82
N LEU A 104 3.69 -24.08 -4.70
CA LEU A 104 2.97 -24.41 -5.92
C LEU A 104 3.97 -24.80 -7.00
N GLY A 105 3.86 -26.02 -7.51
CA GLY A 105 4.59 -26.51 -8.66
C GLY A 105 3.68 -26.58 -9.88
N ILE A 106 4.12 -26.07 -11.03
CA ILE A 106 3.41 -26.16 -12.31
C ILE A 106 4.42 -26.54 -13.39
N GLU A 107 4.13 -27.57 -14.18
CA GLU A 107 4.96 -27.92 -15.33
C GLU A 107 4.55 -27.11 -16.56
N ALA A 108 5.51 -26.42 -17.18
CA ALA A 108 5.30 -25.65 -18.41
C ALA A 108 6.54 -25.73 -19.32
N GLY A 109 6.32 -26.19 -20.56
CA GLY A 109 7.39 -26.35 -21.54
C GLY A 109 8.46 -27.37 -21.12
N GLY A 110 8.05 -28.48 -20.49
CA GLY A 110 8.93 -29.56 -20.03
C GLY A 110 9.80 -29.20 -18.82
N ARG A 111 9.51 -28.08 -18.13
CA ARG A 111 10.22 -27.66 -16.93
C ARG A 111 9.23 -27.37 -15.81
N GLN A 112 9.55 -27.83 -14.60
CA GLN A 112 8.80 -27.51 -13.41
C GLN A 112 9.12 -26.08 -12.94
N LEU A 113 8.06 -25.32 -12.68
CA LEU A 113 8.08 -23.97 -12.15
C LEU A 113 7.53 -24.04 -10.73
N SER A 114 8.31 -23.57 -9.74
CA SER A 114 7.90 -23.58 -8.34
C SER A 114 7.81 -22.18 -7.76
N TRP A 115 6.83 -21.94 -6.89
CA TRP A 115 6.70 -20.69 -6.15
C TRP A 115 6.38 -20.95 -4.68
N PRO A 116 7.07 -20.30 -3.74
CA PRO A 116 6.69 -20.36 -2.34
C PRO A 116 5.37 -19.62 -2.12
N LEU A 117 4.53 -20.22 -1.27
CA LEU A 117 3.23 -19.72 -0.87
C LEU A 117 3.22 -19.41 0.63
N HIS A 118 2.59 -18.29 0.97
CA HIS A 118 2.34 -17.94 2.35
C HIS A 118 1.17 -18.78 2.88
N PRO A 119 1.21 -19.28 4.14
CA PRO A 119 0.18 -20.16 4.68
C PRO A 119 -1.22 -19.55 4.67
N ALA A 120 -1.34 -18.22 4.81
CA ALA A 120 -2.64 -17.52 4.76
C ALA A 120 -3.34 -17.61 3.40
N ASP A 121 -2.60 -17.84 2.31
CA ASP A 121 -3.13 -17.83 0.95
C ASP A 121 -3.56 -19.23 0.48
N LEU A 122 -3.28 -20.28 1.25
CA LEU A 122 -3.52 -21.68 0.85
C LEU A 122 -4.97 -21.99 0.50
N ALA A 123 -5.92 -21.30 1.13
CA ALA A 123 -7.34 -21.47 0.85
C ALA A 123 -7.70 -21.18 -0.62
N GLN A 124 -6.95 -20.30 -1.30
CA GLN A 124 -7.17 -19.96 -2.71
C GLN A 124 -6.81 -21.13 -3.65
N PHE A 125 -6.00 -22.06 -3.18
CA PHE A 125 -5.48 -23.20 -3.92
C PHE A 125 -6.21 -24.51 -3.60
N ALA A 126 -7.38 -24.44 -2.94
CA ALA A 126 -8.16 -25.62 -2.51
C ALA A 126 -8.56 -26.57 -3.66
N HIS A 127 -8.55 -26.09 -4.91
CA HIS A 127 -8.85 -26.87 -6.11
C HIS A 127 -7.66 -27.68 -6.63
N ILE A 128 -6.45 -27.48 -6.08
CA ILE A 128 -5.22 -28.10 -6.56
C ILE A 128 -4.92 -29.35 -5.75
N PRO A 129 -4.54 -30.47 -6.39
CA PRO A 129 -4.13 -31.66 -5.67
C PRO A 129 -2.91 -31.38 -4.78
N TYR A 130 -3.00 -31.85 -3.54
CA TYR A 130 -1.91 -31.78 -2.58
C TYR A 130 -1.08 -33.07 -2.62
N ALA A 131 0.21 -32.95 -2.95
CA ALA A 131 1.14 -34.06 -2.93
C ALA A 131 1.97 -34.04 -1.63
N PRO A 132 1.86 -35.07 -0.77
CA PRO A 132 2.52 -35.11 0.54
C PRO A 132 4.03 -35.36 0.46
N HIS A 133 4.58 -35.69 -0.72
CA HIS A 133 6.00 -35.94 -0.91
C HIS A 133 6.54 -34.98 -1.97
N ALA A 134 7.63 -34.29 -1.65
CA ALA A 134 8.43 -33.56 -2.63
C ALA A 134 8.94 -34.58 -3.66
N ALA A 135 8.28 -34.64 -4.82
CA ALA A 135 8.71 -35.46 -5.93
C ALA A 135 10.08 -34.96 -6.40
N GLY A 136 11.14 -35.60 -5.92
CA GLY A 136 12.47 -35.61 -6.52
C GLY A 136 13.31 -34.31 -6.46
N PRO A 137 14.56 -34.37 -6.95
CA PRO A 137 15.59 -33.33 -6.76
C PRO A 137 15.36 -32.03 -7.54
N HIS A 138 14.15 -31.79 -8.06
CA HIS A 138 13.88 -30.67 -8.98
C HIS A 138 13.39 -29.39 -8.28
N GLY A 139 13.38 -29.36 -6.94
CA GLY A 139 12.87 -28.23 -6.15
C GLY A 139 13.80 -27.01 -6.04
N HIS A 140 15.03 -27.07 -6.55
CA HIS A 140 15.97 -25.95 -6.51
C HIS A 140 16.83 -25.86 -7.77
N GLY A 141 16.21 -26.03 -8.94
CA GLY A 141 16.86 -25.75 -10.21
C GLY A 141 17.09 -24.25 -10.38
N GLY A 142 18.19 -23.73 -9.81
CA GLY A 142 18.66 -22.34 -9.79
C GLY A 142 18.93 -21.69 -11.16
N GLY A 143 18.21 -22.08 -12.21
CA GLY A 143 18.14 -21.34 -13.46
C GLY A 143 17.00 -20.32 -13.39
N ASP A 144 17.23 -19.10 -13.90
CA ASP A 144 16.26 -18.01 -13.94
C ASP A 144 14.90 -18.47 -14.51
N GLN A 145 13.95 -18.74 -13.61
CA GLN A 145 12.58 -19.16 -13.92
C GLN A 145 11.85 -18.08 -14.73
N ALA A 146 12.15 -16.80 -14.49
CA ALA A 146 11.57 -15.71 -15.23
C ALA A 146 12.12 -15.67 -16.66
N ALA A 147 13.40 -15.98 -16.88
CA ALA A 147 13.93 -16.15 -18.24
C ALA A 147 13.27 -17.32 -18.97
N HIS A 148 13.04 -18.45 -18.28
CA HIS A 148 12.32 -19.58 -18.86
C HIS A 148 10.90 -19.21 -19.27
N LEU A 149 10.15 -18.57 -18.38
CA LEU A 149 8.79 -18.07 -18.67
C LEU A 149 8.81 -17.13 -19.88
N ARG A 150 9.68 -16.11 -19.89
CA ARG A 150 9.79 -15.18 -21.03
C ARG A 150 10.09 -15.91 -22.33
N ARG A 151 10.99 -16.89 -22.32
CA ARG A 151 11.32 -17.70 -23.51
C ARG A 151 10.12 -18.54 -23.95
N HIS A 152 9.47 -19.24 -23.03
CA HIS A 152 8.35 -20.12 -23.33
C HIS A 152 7.15 -19.33 -23.88
N THR A 153 6.79 -18.22 -23.25
CA THR A 153 5.73 -17.32 -23.75
C THR A 153 6.05 -16.75 -25.13
N ARG A 154 7.32 -16.41 -25.40
CA ARG A 154 7.74 -15.97 -26.73
C ARG A 154 7.55 -17.08 -27.78
N LEU A 155 7.89 -18.32 -27.45
CA LEU A 155 7.70 -19.46 -28.37
C LEU A 155 6.22 -19.70 -28.67
N LEU A 156 5.36 -19.68 -27.65
CA LEU A 156 3.90 -19.81 -27.83
C LEU A 156 3.33 -18.69 -28.71
N ALA A 157 3.79 -17.45 -28.52
CA ALA A 157 3.37 -16.34 -29.37
C ALA A 157 3.79 -16.52 -30.84
N MET A 158 4.98 -17.06 -31.09
CA MET A 158 5.46 -17.36 -32.44
C MET A 158 4.69 -18.51 -33.10
N GLU A 159 4.40 -19.56 -32.33
CA GLU A 159 3.56 -20.68 -32.76
C GLU A 159 2.17 -20.18 -33.18
N GLY A 160 1.54 -19.34 -32.34
CA GLY A 160 0.26 -18.72 -32.65
C GLY A 160 0.30 -17.91 -33.95
N MET A 161 1.39 -17.20 -34.26
CA MET A 161 1.54 -16.50 -35.53
C MET A 161 1.67 -17.47 -36.72
N LEU A 162 2.43 -18.55 -36.59
CA LEU A 162 2.63 -19.53 -37.66
C LEU A 162 1.34 -20.28 -38.00
N PHE A 163 0.51 -20.59 -37.01
CA PHE A 163 -0.77 -21.29 -37.20
C PHE A 163 -1.96 -20.34 -37.49
N ALA A 164 -1.88 -19.07 -37.12
CA ALA A 164 -2.91 -18.08 -37.48
C ALA A 164 -2.79 -17.58 -38.93
N THR A 165 -1.65 -17.78 -39.60
CA THR A 165 -1.40 -17.34 -40.98
C THR A 165 -1.75 -18.36 -42.06
N ALA A 166 -2.39 -19.49 -41.74
CA ALA A 166 -2.98 -20.34 -42.78
C ALA A 166 -4.31 -19.70 -43.23
N PRO A 167 -4.39 -19.06 -44.42
CA PRO A 167 -5.67 -18.56 -44.92
C PRO A 167 -6.61 -19.75 -45.12
N ASP A 168 -7.83 -19.58 -44.60
CA ASP A 168 -8.99 -20.43 -44.86
C ASP A 168 -9.37 -20.23 -46.34
N ASP A 169 -8.71 -20.94 -47.25
CA ASP A 169 -9.15 -21.07 -48.64
C ASP A 169 -10.40 -21.97 -48.68
N ARG A 170 -11.56 -21.32 -48.52
CA ARG A 170 -12.87 -21.88 -48.87
C ARG A 170 -13.26 -21.50 -50.29
#